data_AF-M2PND3-F1
#
_entry.id   AF-M2PND3-F1
#
_cell.length_a   1.000
_cell.length_b   1.000
_cell.length_c   1.000
_cell.angle_alpha   90.00
_cell.angle_beta   90.00
_cell.angle_gamma   90.00
#
_symmetry.space_group_name_H-M   'P 1'
#
loop_
_entity.id
_entity.type
_entity.pdbx_description
1 polymer ?
#
loop_
_entity_poly.entity_id
_entity_poly.type
_entity_poly.pdbx_seq_one_letter_code
_entity_poly.pdbx_strand_id
1 'polypeptide(L)'
;MSAPTVVSAPGKVLIAGGYLVLDPAYSGVVVSTSSRFYTVVSSVDHPAPDASAPIQIRVRSPQFVDAVWLYNVDLDPALAAIRVEPHVSNTSRNKFVHLALQRTLTLAQEVLGSGSLQNSLAHGLDITIAGDNDFYSQRAQLAARNLPATLDGLAQLPPFVGTGVRLPDVHKTGLGSSAALITSLVSALLLHLRVVPAAAFAPDAPAAAEGRALAHNLAQYVHCLAQGKVGSGFDVSAALFGSHLYTRFDPAVLQPLMADEAPASPLLPIISPLNAAWNYRVEPFKLPPLTRLMLADVDAGTDTPSFVGKVLKWRKDDSERGALLQEMIHLLR
;
A
#
# COMPACT_ATOMS: atom_id res chain seq x y z
N MET A 1 -11.32 -4.53 -26.06
CA MET A 1 -10.74 -4.84 -24.73
C MET A 1 -9.74 -3.74 -24.40
N SER A 2 -9.79 -3.17 -23.19
CA SER A 2 -8.77 -2.21 -22.76
C SER A 2 -7.45 -2.95 -22.53
N ALA A 3 -6.32 -2.29 -22.79
CA ALA A 3 -5.02 -2.87 -22.49
C ALA A 3 -4.87 -3.07 -20.98
N PRO A 4 -4.24 -4.17 -20.52
CA PRO A 4 -3.99 -4.37 -19.10
C PRO A 4 -3.14 -3.24 -18.53
N THR A 5 -3.44 -2.82 -17.31
CA THR A 5 -2.64 -1.85 -16.56
C THR A 5 -1.76 -2.60 -15.57
N VAL A 6 -0.45 -2.39 -15.65
CA VAL A 6 0.53 -3.00 -14.73
C VAL A 6 1.21 -1.90 -13.95
N VAL A 7 1.12 -1.97 -12.62
CA VAL A 7 1.83 -1.06 -11.71
C VAL A 7 2.65 -1.87 -10.75
N SER A 8 3.82 -1.35 -10.39
CA SER A 8 4.63 -1.93 -9.33
C SER A 8 5.06 -0.91 -8.29
N ALA A 9 5.17 -1.34 -7.05
CA ALA A 9 5.58 -0.53 -5.90
C ALA A 9 6.73 -1.24 -5.17
N PRO A 10 7.86 -0.56 -4.87
CA PRO A 10 8.98 -1.17 -4.17
C PRO A 10 8.65 -1.42 -2.69
N GLY A 11 9.40 -2.34 -2.09
CA GLY A 11 9.53 -2.43 -0.64
C GLY A 11 10.38 -1.30 -0.07
N LYS A 12 10.61 -1.33 1.25
CA LYS A 12 11.26 -0.22 1.96
C LYS A 12 12.21 -0.70 3.06
N VAL A 13 13.16 0.16 3.40
CA VAL A 13 14.03 0.08 4.58
C VAL A 13 14.18 1.46 5.19
N LEU A 14 13.90 1.58 6.49
CA LEU A 14 14.19 2.80 7.25
C LEU A 14 15.62 2.69 7.79
N ILE A 15 16.56 3.46 7.25
CA ILE A 15 17.99 3.37 7.62
C ILE A 15 18.39 4.40 8.68
N ALA A 16 17.60 5.46 8.86
CA ALA A 16 17.76 6.42 9.95
C ALA A 16 16.40 7.02 10.36
N GLY A 17 16.31 7.51 11.61
CA GLY A 17 15.10 8.12 12.19
C GLY A 17 14.37 7.23 13.19
N GLY A 18 14.38 5.90 13.03
CA GLY A 18 13.80 4.97 14.00
C GLY A 18 12.35 5.35 14.40
N TYR A 19 12.08 5.42 15.70
CA TYR A 19 10.76 5.84 16.23
C TYR A 19 10.49 7.35 16.13
N LEU A 20 11.50 8.17 15.84
CA LEU A 20 11.34 9.64 15.75
C LEU A 20 10.45 10.03 14.58
N VAL A 21 10.42 9.22 13.52
CA VAL A 21 9.57 9.43 12.33
C VAL A 21 8.06 9.42 12.65
N LEU A 22 7.67 9.06 13.87
CA LEU A 22 6.30 9.17 14.35
C LEU A 22 5.90 10.61 14.68
N ASP A 23 6.87 11.48 14.92
CA ASP A 23 6.73 12.88 15.34
C ASP A 23 7.15 13.80 14.17
N PRO A 24 6.26 14.71 13.71
CA PRO A 24 6.50 15.53 12.51
C PRO A 24 7.68 16.50 12.63
N ALA A 25 8.25 16.70 13.82
CA ALA A 25 9.49 17.46 14.00
C ALA A 25 10.74 16.74 13.44
N TYR A 26 10.66 15.42 13.22
CA TYR A 26 11.80 14.60 12.81
C TYR A 26 11.57 13.92 11.46
N SER A 27 12.64 13.87 10.67
CA SER A 27 12.67 13.16 9.40
C SER A 27 13.36 11.80 9.56
N GLY A 28 12.94 10.84 8.74
CA GLY A 28 13.61 9.55 8.58
C GLY A 28 14.25 9.42 7.20
N VAL A 29 15.33 8.66 7.10
CA VAL A 29 15.93 8.29 5.80
C VAL A 29 15.35 6.94 5.40
N VAL A 30 14.57 6.92 4.32
CA VAL A 30 13.98 5.70 3.79
C VAL A 30 14.56 5.37 2.42
N VAL A 31 14.96 4.11 2.24
CA VAL A 31 15.49 3.58 0.99
C VAL A 31 14.52 2.53 0.47
N SER A 32 14.10 2.69 -0.78
CA SER A 32 13.28 1.72 -1.49
C SER A 32 14.12 0.51 -1.90
N THR A 33 13.60 -0.70 -1.72
CA THR A 33 14.28 -1.93 -2.16
C THR A 33 14.11 -2.15 -3.66
N SER A 34 14.97 -3.00 -4.23
CA SER A 34 14.77 -3.52 -5.60
C SER A 34 13.55 -4.43 -5.72
N SER A 35 13.18 -5.12 -4.64
CA SER A 35 12.01 -6.00 -4.58
C SER A 35 10.72 -5.19 -4.68
N ARG A 36 9.76 -5.66 -5.48
CA ARG A 36 8.51 -4.95 -5.81
C ARG A 36 7.28 -5.83 -5.65
N PHE A 37 6.17 -5.19 -5.32
CA PHE A 37 4.83 -5.73 -5.56
C PHE A 37 4.34 -5.28 -6.92
N TYR A 38 3.64 -6.15 -7.62
CA TYR A 38 3.02 -5.93 -8.91
C TYR A 38 1.51 -6.12 -8.77
N THR A 39 0.76 -5.16 -9.31
CA THR A 39 -0.67 -5.29 -9.55
C THR A 39 -0.93 -5.21 -11.05
N VAL A 40 -1.63 -6.20 -11.59
CA VAL A 40 -2.11 -6.25 -12.96
C VAL A 40 -3.62 -6.13 -12.93
N VAL A 41 -4.18 -5.14 -13.62
CA VAL A 41 -5.63 -4.93 -13.76
C VAL A 41 -6.02 -5.09 -15.23
N SER A 42 -6.98 -5.96 -15.50
CA SER A 42 -7.60 -6.13 -16.81
C SER A 42 -9.12 -6.16 -16.69
N SER A 43 -9.83 -5.86 -17.76
CA SER A 43 -11.27 -6.19 -17.85
C SER A 43 -11.44 -7.72 -17.90
N VAL A 44 -12.60 -8.23 -17.47
CA VAL A 44 -12.89 -9.67 -17.60
C VAL A 44 -13.17 -10.01 -19.07
N ASP A 45 -12.52 -11.05 -19.60
CA ASP A 45 -12.65 -11.48 -21.00
C ASP A 45 -14.08 -11.95 -21.35
N HIS A 46 -14.77 -12.52 -20.36
CA HIS A 46 -16.14 -13.01 -20.46
C HIS A 46 -17.02 -12.28 -19.42
N PRO A 47 -17.59 -11.12 -19.76
CA PRO A 47 -18.56 -10.46 -18.89
C PRO A 47 -19.76 -11.39 -18.65
N ALA A 48 -20.47 -11.17 -17.54
CA ALA A 48 -21.69 -11.91 -17.26
C ALA A 48 -22.66 -11.79 -18.47
N PRO A 49 -23.31 -12.87 -18.90
CA PRO A 49 -24.20 -12.85 -20.06
C PRO A 49 -25.43 -11.96 -19.86
N ASP A 50 -25.72 -11.59 -18.62
CA ASP A 50 -26.85 -10.75 -18.23
C ASP A 50 -26.36 -9.34 -17.86
N ALA A 51 -26.85 -8.32 -18.58
CA ALA A 51 -26.55 -6.92 -18.31
C ALA A 51 -27.11 -6.41 -16.97
N SER A 52 -28.01 -7.18 -16.33
CA SER A 52 -28.55 -6.91 -14.99
C SER A 52 -27.74 -7.54 -13.86
N ALA A 53 -26.74 -8.40 -14.18
CA ALA A 53 -25.86 -8.98 -13.18
C ALA A 53 -25.00 -7.90 -12.51
N PRO A 54 -24.71 -8.03 -11.20
CA PRO A 54 -23.85 -7.08 -10.51
C PRO A 54 -22.45 -7.06 -11.13
N ILE A 55 -21.82 -5.89 -11.15
CA ILE A 55 -20.44 -5.75 -11.60
C ILE A 55 -19.55 -6.56 -10.66
N GLN A 56 -18.72 -7.44 -11.22
CA GLN A 56 -17.83 -8.29 -10.44
C GLN A 56 -16.36 -7.88 -10.59
N ILE A 57 -15.65 -7.89 -9.47
CA ILE A 57 -14.19 -7.73 -9.42
C ILE A 57 -13.61 -9.00 -8.83
N ARG A 58 -12.75 -9.68 -9.59
CA ARG A 58 -11.92 -10.78 -9.11
C ARG A 58 -10.55 -10.25 -8.73
N VAL A 59 -10.08 -10.58 -7.53
CA VAL A 59 -8.71 -10.33 -7.10
C VAL A 59 -8.04 -11.65 -6.73
N ARG A 60 -6.85 -11.91 -7.25
CA ARG A 60 -6.06 -13.11 -6.96
C ARG A 60 -4.63 -12.78 -6.53
N SER A 61 -4.13 -13.52 -5.56
CA SER A 61 -2.72 -13.52 -5.16
C SER A 61 -2.13 -14.92 -5.28
N PRO A 62 -1.55 -15.29 -6.44
CA PRO A 62 -1.24 -16.68 -6.79
C PRO A 62 -0.17 -17.33 -5.91
N GLN A 63 0.57 -16.54 -5.13
CA GLN A 63 1.60 -17.03 -4.21
C GLN A 63 1.03 -17.71 -2.96
N PHE A 64 -0.28 -17.63 -2.72
CA PHE A 64 -0.92 -18.11 -1.50
C PHE A 64 -2.06 -19.08 -1.78
N VAL A 65 -2.26 -20.00 -0.85
CA VAL A 65 -3.43 -20.87 -0.82
C VAL A 65 -4.68 -20.05 -0.45
N ASP A 66 -5.80 -20.35 -1.10
CA ASP A 66 -7.12 -19.71 -0.88
C ASP A 66 -7.14 -18.18 -1.02
N ALA A 67 -6.26 -17.62 -1.86
CA ALA A 67 -6.13 -16.18 -2.07
C ALA A 67 -6.76 -15.72 -3.39
N VAL A 68 -8.00 -16.13 -3.61
CA VAL A 68 -8.88 -15.61 -4.66
C VAL A 68 -10.13 -15.04 -3.99
N TRP A 69 -10.42 -13.77 -4.27
CA TRP A 69 -11.53 -13.04 -3.69
C TRP A 69 -12.38 -12.45 -4.80
N LEU A 70 -13.68 -12.74 -4.77
CA LEU A 70 -14.68 -12.13 -5.63
C LEU A 70 -15.40 -11.02 -4.85
N TYR A 71 -15.64 -9.89 -5.52
CA TYR A 71 -16.38 -8.77 -4.97
C TYR A 71 -17.49 -8.36 -5.93
N ASN A 72 -18.67 -8.08 -5.40
CA ASN A 72 -19.75 -7.42 -6.13
C ASN A 72 -19.65 -5.91 -5.91
N VAL A 73 -19.88 -5.13 -6.96
CA VAL A 73 -19.90 -3.67 -6.92
C VAL A 73 -21.31 -3.20 -7.22
N ASP A 74 -21.94 -2.61 -6.22
CA ASP A 74 -23.22 -1.95 -6.33
C ASP A 74 -23.00 -0.44 -6.46
N LEU A 75 -23.45 0.12 -7.57
CA LEU A 75 -23.52 1.55 -7.82
C LEU A 75 -24.96 1.98 -7.54
N ASP A 76 -25.22 2.61 -6.38
CA ASP A 76 -26.53 3.17 -6.10
C ASP A 76 -26.66 4.53 -6.82
N PRO A 77 -27.48 4.64 -7.88
CA PRO A 77 -27.60 5.89 -8.64
C PRO A 77 -28.31 6.99 -7.84
N ALA A 78 -29.15 6.63 -6.86
CA ALA A 78 -29.93 7.57 -6.08
C ALA A 78 -29.11 8.19 -4.93
N LEU A 79 -28.24 7.39 -4.31
CA LEU A 79 -27.37 7.84 -3.22
C LEU A 79 -25.99 8.31 -3.70
N ALA A 80 -25.70 8.17 -5.00
CA ALA A 80 -24.35 8.34 -5.56
C ALA A 80 -23.31 7.62 -4.67
N ALA A 81 -23.61 6.40 -4.25
CA ALA A 81 -22.81 5.64 -3.33
C ALA A 81 -22.32 4.35 -3.99
N ILE A 82 -21.05 4.02 -3.75
CA ILE A 82 -20.48 2.75 -4.17
C ILE A 82 -20.37 1.84 -2.98
N ARG A 83 -20.82 0.60 -3.17
CA ARG A 83 -20.65 -0.46 -2.20
C ARG A 83 -19.92 -1.63 -2.85
N VAL A 84 -18.79 -2.01 -2.27
CA VAL A 84 -18.03 -3.19 -2.66
C VAL A 84 -18.26 -4.25 -1.60
N GLU A 85 -18.86 -5.38 -1.99
CA GLU A 85 -19.23 -6.44 -1.07
C GLU A 85 -18.46 -7.72 -1.40
N PRO A 86 -17.80 -8.37 -0.42
CA PRO A 86 -17.23 -9.69 -0.63
C PRO A 86 -18.31 -10.69 -1.02
N HIS A 87 -18.09 -11.43 -2.10
CA HIS A 87 -19.02 -12.48 -2.53
C HIS A 87 -19.10 -13.61 -1.50
N VAL A 88 -20.28 -14.19 -1.33
CA VAL A 88 -20.57 -15.23 -0.32
C VAL A 88 -19.77 -16.53 -0.53
N SER A 89 -19.30 -16.78 -1.75
CA SER A 89 -18.50 -17.96 -2.09
C SER A 89 -17.03 -17.86 -1.68
N ASN A 90 -16.58 -16.71 -1.18
CA ASN A 90 -15.19 -16.53 -0.78
C ASN A 90 -14.88 -17.39 0.46
N THR A 91 -13.86 -18.25 0.37
CA THR A 91 -13.40 -19.10 1.47
C THR A 91 -12.48 -18.36 2.46
N SER A 92 -11.95 -17.20 2.06
CA SER A 92 -11.12 -16.33 2.88
C SER A 92 -11.47 -14.85 2.65
N ARG A 93 -10.93 -13.95 3.46
CA ARG A 93 -11.14 -12.51 3.35
C ARG A 93 -9.81 -11.76 3.35
N ASN A 94 -9.77 -10.64 2.64
CA ASN A 94 -8.64 -9.72 2.68
C ASN A 94 -9.12 -8.28 2.89
N LYS A 95 -8.97 -7.79 4.12
CA LYS A 95 -9.37 -6.43 4.53
C LYS A 95 -8.65 -5.35 3.72
N PHE A 96 -7.36 -5.55 3.43
CA PHE A 96 -6.55 -4.57 2.70
C PHE A 96 -7.04 -4.40 1.26
N VAL A 97 -7.28 -5.52 0.57
CA VAL A 97 -7.83 -5.52 -0.81
C VAL A 97 -9.24 -4.92 -0.84
N HIS A 98 -10.12 -5.36 0.07
CA HIS A 98 -11.49 -4.86 0.13
C HIS A 98 -11.55 -3.34 0.32
N LEU A 99 -10.81 -2.80 1.30
CA LEU A 99 -10.79 -1.36 1.55
C LEU A 99 -10.15 -0.57 0.41
N ALA A 100 -9.11 -1.12 -0.23
CA ALA A 100 -8.50 -0.48 -1.40
C ALA A 100 -9.48 -0.38 -2.57
N LEU A 101 -10.23 -1.46 -2.86
CA LEU A 101 -11.29 -1.44 -3.88
C LEU A 101 -12.37 -0.41 -3.51
N GLN A 102 -12.95 -0.54 -2.32
CA GLN A 102 -14.03 0.33 -1.85
C GLN A 102 -13.66 1.81 -1.96
N ARG A 103 -12.53 2.21 -1.37
CA ARG A 103 -12.15 3.63 -1.30
C ARG A 103 -11.65 4.18 -2.63
N THR A 104 -10.97 3.39 -3.44
CA THR A 104 -10.53 3.84 -4.77
C THR A 104 -11.70 4.02 -5.72
N LEU A 105 -12.69 3.12 -5.68
CA LEU A 105 -13.89 3.25 -6.49
C LEU A 105 -14.77 4.43 -6.02
N THR A 106 -14.91 4.64 -4.71
CA THR A 106 -15.58 5.84 -4.17
C THR A 106 -14.92 7.11 -4.70
N LEU A 107 -13.58 7.22 -4.63
CA LEU A 107 -12.88 8.38 -5.20
C LEU A 107 -13.09 8.50 -6.71
N ALA A 108 -12.98 7.39 -7.45
CA ALA A 108 -13.17 7.40 -8.89
C ALA A 108 -14.55 7.92 -9.27
N GLN A 109 -15.58 7.61 -8.49
CA GLN A 109 -16.92 8.14 -8.70
C GLN A 109 -17.03 9.65 -8.42
N GLU A 110 -16.40 10.13 -7.35
CA GLU A 110 -16.37 11.57 -7.04
C GLU A 110 -15.66 12.37 -8.13
N VAL A 111 -14.64 11.80 -8.77
CA VAL A 111 -13.86 12.46 -9.83
C VAL A 111 -14.50 12.33 -11.22
N LEU A 112 -15.00 11.14 -11.58
CA LEU A 112 -15.46 10.83 -12.94
C LEU A 112 -16.99 10.91 -13.09
N GLY A 113 -17.74 10.86 -11.99
CA GLY A 113 -19.19 10.68 -11.96
C GLY A 113 -19.62 9.22 -12.16
N SER A 114 -20.82 8.88 -11.67
CA SER A 114 -21.34 7.51 -11.66
C SER A 114 -21.46 6.89 -13.06
N GLY A 115 -21.87 7.65 -14.07
CA GLY A 115 -22.03 7.13 -15.43
C GLY A 115 -20.70 6.74 -16.10
N SER A 116 -19.66 7.58 -15.97
CA SER A 116 -18.33 7.28 -16.54
C SER A 116 -17.69 6.08 -15.85
N LEU A 117 -17.85 5.99 -14.52
CA LEU A 117 -17.34 4.87 -13.76
C LEU A 117 -18.07 3.57 -14.09
N GLN A 118 -19.40 3.60 -14.18
CA GLN A 118 -20.21 2.44 -14.57
C GLN A 118 -19.77 1.90 -15.93
N ASN A 119 -19.56 2.78 -16.92
CA ASN A 119 -19.03 2.40 -18.23
C ASN A 119 -17.63 1.78 -18.14
N SER A 120 -16.76 2.35 -17.30
CA SER A 120 -15.40 1.84 -17.10
C SER A 120 -15.36 0.45 -16.44
N LEU A 121 -16.39 0.12 -15.65
CA LEU A 121 -16.54 -1.14 -14.94
C LEU A 121 -17.52 -2.11 -15.61
N ALA A 122 -18.06 -1.81 -16.79
CA ALA A 122 -19.15 -2.56 -17.41
C ALA A 122 -18.84 -4.06 -17.62
N HIS A 123 -17.57 -4.42 -17.77
CA HIS A 123 -17.12 -5.81 -17.92
C HIS A 123 -16.56 -6.42 -16.63
N GLY A 124 -16.62 -5.71 -15.50
CA GLY A 124 -15.90 -6.10 -14.29
C GLY A 124 -14.38 -6.00 -14.45
N LEU A 125 -13.65 -6.39 -13.41
CA LEU A 125 -12.18 -6.39 -13.39
C LEU A 125 -11.63 -7.75 -12.96
N ASP A 126 -10.50 -8.16 -13.55
CA ASP A 126 -9.65 -9.25 -13.09
C ASP A 126 -8.29 -8.67 -12.66
N ILE A 127 -7.98 -8.84 -11.38
CA ILE A 127 -6.83 -8.21 -10.72
C ILE A 127 -5.91 -9.28 -10.18
N THR A 128 -4.64 -9.25 -10.58
CA THR A 128 -3.60 -10.12 -10.02
C THR A 128 -2.61 -9.30 -9.19
N ILE A 129 -2.35 -9.73 -7.97
CA ILE A 129 -1.39 -9.09 -7.05
C ILE A 129 -0.31 -10.11 -6.68
N ALA A 130 0.94 -9.81 -6.99
CA ALA A 130 2.09 -10.67 -6.67
C ALA A 130 3.28 -9.83 -6.18
N GLY A 131 4.01 -10.30 -5.18
CA GLY A 131 5.22 -9.67 -4.68
C GLY A 131 6.45 -10.52 -4.96
N ASP A 132 7.58 -9.87 -5.21
CA ASP A 132 8.86 -10.59 -5.30
C ASP A 132 9.10 -11.46 -4.06
N ASN A 133 9.84 -12.56 -4.24
CA ASN A 133 10.05 -13.57 -3.21
C ASN A 133 10.60 -12.95 -1.90
N ASP A 134 11.37 -11.86 -2.00
CA ASP A 134 12.00 -11.17 -0.87
C ASP A 134 11.01 -10.61 0.17
N PHE A 135 9.73 -10.44 -0.17
CA PHE A 135 8.70 -10.01 0.80
C PHE A 135 8.34 -11.10 1.83
N TYR A 136 8.75 -12.35 1.58
CA TYR A 136 8.39 -13.52 2.37
C TYR A 136 9.62 -14.38 2.70
N SER A 137 9.66 -14.98 3.88
CA SER A 137 10.72 -15.93 4.24
C SER A 137 10.72 -17.10 3.26
N GLN A 138 11.89 -17.36 2.65
CA GLN A 138 12.07 -18.42 1.66
C GLN A 138 12.64 -19.71 2.27
N ARG A 139 12.75 -19.80 3.60
CA ARG A 139 13.37 -20.96 4.28
C ARG A 139 12.69 -22.28 3.94
N ALA A 140 11.36 -22.32 3.95
CA ALA A 140 10.61 -23.51 3.58
C ALA A 140 10.83 -23.91 2.11
N GLN A 141 10.90 -22.93 1.20
CA GLN A 141 11.10 -23.17 -0.23
C GLN A 141 12.51 -23.65 -0.55
N LEU A 142 13.52 -23.13 0.15
CA LEU A 142 14.91 -23.59 0.06
C LEU A 142 15.06 -25.01 0.61
N ALA A 143 14.51 -25.28 1.81
CA ALA A 143 14.55 -26.61 2.42
C ALA A 143 13.89 -27.67 1.54
N ALA A 144 12.70 -27.38 0.99
CA ALA A 144 11.98 -28.29 0.09
C ALA A 144 12.75 -28.62 -1.21
N ARG A 145 13.69 -27.75 -1.62
CA ARG A 145 14.54 -27.94 -2.80
C ARG A 145 15.97 -28.38 -2.48
N ASN A 146 16.28 -28.66 -1.20
CA ASN A 146 17.63 -28.96 -0.73
C ASN A 146 18.66 -27.87 -1.11
N LEU A 147 18.24 -26.59 -1.09
CA LEU A 147 19.09 -25.45 -1.41
C LEU A 147 19.62 -24.79 -0.12
N PRO A 148 20.88 -24.31 -0.11
CA PRO A 148 21.43 -23.59 1.03
C PRO A 148 20.82 -22.19 1.17
N ALA A 149 20.71 -21.69 2.41
CA ALA A 149 20.24 -20.34 2.72
C ALA A 149 21.29 -19.26 2.41
N THR A 150 21.59 -19.12 1.12
CA THR A 150 22.57 -18.21 0.54
C THR A 150 21.95 -17.44 -0.62
N LEU A 151 22.62 -16.38 -1.09
CA LEU A 151 22.16 -15.64 -2.28
C LEU A 151 22.04 -16.57 -3.51
N ASP A 152 22.99 -17.48 -3.71
CA ASP A 152 22.97 -18.41 -4.83
C ASP A 152 21.83 -19.43 -4.73
N GLY A 153 21.47 -19.84 -3.50
CA GLY A 153 20.28 -20.66 -3.27
C GLY A 153 18.99 -19.91 -3.56
N LEU A 154 18.89 -18.64 -3.13
CA LEU A 154 17.73 -17.79 -3.40
C LEU A 154 17.56 -17.51 -4.90
N ALA A 155 18.65 -17.29 -5.63
CA ALA A 155 18.63 -17.03 -7.07
C ALA A 155 18.10 -18.20 -7.91
N GLN A 156 18.08 -19.42 -7.35
CA GLN A 156 17.52 -20.61 -8.00
C GLN A 156 16.01 -20.76 -7.80
N LEU A 157 15.38 -19.96 -6.93
CA LEU A 157 13.94 -20.00 -6.75
C LEU A 157 13.24 -19.31 -7.93
N PRO A 158 12.16 -19.89 -8.48
CA PRO A 158 11.41 -19.22 -9.53
C PRO A 158 10.82 -17.91 -9.00
N PRO A 159 10.70 -16.87 -9.83
CA PRO A 159 10.01 -15.64 -9.45
C PRO A 159 8.57 -15.93 -9.01
N PHE A 160 8.09 -15.18 -8.01
CA PHE A 160 6.73 -15.32 -7.47
C PHE A 160 6.40 -16.75 -7.02
N VAL A 161 7.37 -17.44 -6.41
CA VAL A 161 7.17 -18.82 -5.97
C VAL A 161 6.01 -18.91 -4.97
N GLY A 162 5.20 -19.96 -5.12
CA GLY A 162 4.14 -20.26 -4.16
C GLY A 162 4.72 -20.49 -2.77
N THR A 163 4.13 -19.84 -1.77
CA THR A 163 4.55 -19.96 -0.36
C THR A 163 4.09 -21.28 0.26
N GLY A 164 3.08 -21.93 -0.33
CA GLY A 164 2.50 -23.18 0.16
C GLY A 164 1.57 -23.00 1.38
N VAL A 165 1.35 -21.75 1.83
CA VAL A 165 0.53 -21.41 2.98
C VAL A 165 -0.51 -20.35 2.62
N ARG A 166 -1.48 -20.10 3.51
CA ARG A 166 -2.43 -19.01 3.35
C ARG A 166 -1.76 -17.68 3.70
N LEU A 167 -2.32 -16.57 3.19
CA LEU A 167 -1.78 -15.23 3.42
C LEU A 167 -1.57 -14.84 4.90
N PRO A 168 -2.44 -15.21 5.86
CA PRO A 168 -2.20 -14.92 7.28
C PRO A 168 -1.03 -15.72 7.88
N ASP A 169 -0.72 -16.87 7.29
CA ASP A 169 0.24 -17.85 7.82
C ASP A 169 1.66 -17.63 7.25
N VAL A 170 1.84 -16.71 6.29
CA VAL A 170 3.14 -16.42 5.69
C VAL A 170 4.02 -15.56 6.60
N HIS A 171 5.28 -15.96 6.73
CA HIS A 171 6.30 -15.15 7.41
C HIS A 171 6.75 -14.01 6.49
N LYS A 172 6.50 -12.77 6.93
CA LYS A 172 6.88 -11.56 6.21
C LYS A 172 8.26 -11.07 6.67
N THR A 173 9.08 -10.58 5.74
CA THR A 173 10.46 -10.13 6.01
C THR A 173 10.57 -8.70 6.58
N GLY A 174 9.45 -7.98 6.72
CA GLY A 174 9.44 -6.61 7.23
C GLY A 174 9.69 -5.51 6.17
N LEU A 175 9.77 -5.88 4.88
CA LEU A 175 9.94 -4.96 3.74
C LEU A 175 8.74 -4.04 3.45
N GLY A 176 7.69 -4.09 4.27
CA GLY A 176 6.48 -3.26 4.06
C GLY A 176 5.53 -3.82 3.01
N SER A 177 5.34 -5.15 2.93
CA SER A 177 4.47 -5.80 1.93
C SER A 177 3.05 -5.24 1.88
N SER A 178 2.44 -4.88 3.02
CA SER A 178 1.09 -4.29 3.02
C SER A 178 1.03 -2.89 2.40
N ALA A 179 2.09 -2.09 2.60
CA ALA A 179 2.19 -0.76 1.99
C ALA A 179 2.43 -0.86 0.49
N ALA A 180 3.35 -1.72 0.05
CA ALA A 180 3.60 -1.96 -1.36
C ALA A 180 2.37 -2.55 -2.09
N LEU A 181 1.63 -3.46 -1.45
CA LEU A 181 0.36 -3.99 -1.95
C LEU A 181 -0.68 -2.89 -2.15
N ILE A 182 -0.99 -2.11 -1.10
CA ILE A 182 -2.00 -1.05 -1.20
C ILE A 182 -1.59 -0.02 -2.26
N THR A 183 -0.33 0.38 -2.24
CA THR A 183 0.18 1.43 -3.14
C THR A 183 0.10 1.00 -4.60
N SER A 184 0.53 -0.24 -4.92
CA SER A 184 0.41 -0.77 -6.29
C SER A 184 -1.04 -0.96 -6.72
N LEU A 185 -1.92 -1.45 -5.84
CA LEU A 185 -3.33 -1.68 -6.15
C LEU A 185 -4.09 -0.37 -6.38
N VAL A 186 -3.97 0.59 -5.45
CA VAL A 186 -4.61 1.91 -5.57
C VAL A 186 -4.12 2.61 -6.83
N SER A 187 -2.82 2.65 -7.06
CA SER A 187 -2.26 3.32 -8.25
C SER A 187 -2.69 2.63 -9.55
N ALA A 188 -2.74 1.30 -9.60
CA ALA A 188 -3.21 0.55 -10.76
C ALA A 188 -4.68 0.87 -11.09
N LEU A 189 -5.55 0.93 -10.07
CA LEU A 189 -6.95 1.27 -10.24
C LEU A 189 -7.14 2.73 -10.70
N LEU A 190 -6.43 3.68 -10.09
CA LEU A 190 -6.50 5.10 -10.50
C LEU A 190 -6.08 5.30 -11.96
N LEU A 191 -5.04 4.59 -12.40
CA LEU A 191 -4.58 4.61 -13.79
C LEU A 191 -5.55 3.89 -14.74
N HIS A 192 -6.00 2.69 -14.37
CA HIS A 192 -6.87 1.87 -15.21
C HIS A 192 -8.23 2.55 -15.44
N LEU A 193 -8.79 3.17 -14.40
CA LEU A 193 -10.05 3.91 -14.45
C LEU A 193 -9.87 5.34 -14.98
N ARG A 194 -8.65 5.75 -15.31
CA ARG A 194 -8.30 7.10 -15.82
C ARG A 194 -8.68 8.25 -14.86
N VAL A 195 -8.66 7.99 -13.56
CA VAL A 195 -8.74 9.03 -12.52
C VAL A 195 -7.48 9.90 -12.55
N VAL A 196 -6.33 9.28 -12.84
CA VAL A 196 -5.03 9.95 -12.98
C VAL A 196 -4.41 9.59 -14.34
N PRO A 197 -3.81 10.56 -15.06
CA PRO A 197 -3.11 10.25 -16.30
C PRO A 197 -1.79 9.50 -16.05
N ALA A 198 -1.42 8.61 -16.97
CA ALA A 198 -0.15 7.87 -16.91
C ALA A 198 1.08 8.77 -16.79
N ALA A 199 1.05 9.97 -17.37
CA ALA A 199 2.12 10.95 -17.29
C ALA A 199 2.45 11.37 -15.84
N ALA A 200 1.51 11.29 -14.89
CA ALA A 200 1.78 11.57 -13.48
C ALA A 200 2.79 10.59 -12.83
N PHE A 201 2.94 9.40 -13.43
CA PHE A 201 3.85 8.35 -12.98
C PHE A 201 5.11 8.23 -13.87
N ALA A 202 5.33 9.18 -14.78
CA ALA A 202 6.54 9.18 -15.60
C ALA A 202 7.81 9.28 -14.73
N PRO A 203 8.94 8.68 -15.13
CA PRO A 203 10.18 8.69 -14.34
C PRO A 203 10.72 10.09 -14.02
N ASP A 204 10.48 11.03 -14.91
CA ASP A 204 10.88 12.44 -14.85
C ASP A 204 9.80 13.34 -14.22
N ALA A 205 8.59 12.82 -13.99
CA ALA A 205 7.55 13.58 -13.31
C ALA A 205 7.97 13.88 -11.86
N PRO A 206 7.81 15.13 -11.38
CA PRO A 206 8.10 15.48 -10.00
C PRO A 206 7.38 14.55 -9.02
N ALA A 207 8.01 14.25 -7.88
CA ALA A 207 7.36 13.46 -6.82
C ALA A 207 6.03 14.13 -6.38
N ALA A 208 5.99 15.46 -6.39
CA ALA A 208 4.81 16.27 -6.08
C ALA A 208 3.82 16.44 -7.26
N ALA A 209 3.97 15.70 -8.37
CA ALA A 209 2.98 15.70 -9.44
C ALA A 209 1.61 15.33 -8.84
N GLU A 210 0.59 16.15 -9.12
CA GLU A 210 -0.72 16.06 -8.45
C GLU A 210 -1.30 14.64 -8.46
N GLY A 211 -1.20 13.93 -9.59
CA GLY A 211 -1.69 12.56 -9.72
C GLY A 211 -0.95 11.55 -8.82
N ARG A 212 0.36 11.72 -8.64
CA ARG A 212 1.15 10.87 -7.74
C ARG A 212 0.84 11.23 -6.28
N ALA A 213 0.74 12.52 -5.94
CA ALA A 213 0.34 12.96 -4.61
C ALA A 213 -1.08 12.49 -4.24
N LEU A 214 -2.03 12.48 -5.18
CA LEU A 214 -3.38 11.93 -4.98
C LEU A 214 -3.32 10.42 -4.68
N ALA A 215 -2.54 9.66 -5.46
CA ALA A 215 -2.33 8.23 -5.23
C ALA A 215 -1.68 7.95 -3.87
N HIS A 216 -0.70 8.77 -3.46
CA HIS A 216 -0.09 8.71 -2.13
C HIS A 216 -1.13 8.87 -1.03
N ASN A 217 -1.89 9.97 -1.06
CA ASN A 217 -2.81 10.33 0.01
C ASN A 217 -3.92 9.28 0.14
N LEU A 218 -4.45 8.78 -0.99
CA LEU A 218 -5.43 7.70 -0.98
C LEU A 218 -4.83 6.39 -0.45
N ALA A 219 -3.65 5.97 -0.93
CA ALA A 219 -2.99 4.75 -0.45
C ALA A 219 -2.66 4.84 1.04
N GLN A 220 -2.21 6.00 1.52
CA GLN A 220 -1.90 6.26 2.91
C GLN A 220 -3.15 6.16 3.79
N TYR A 221 -4.25 6.78 3.35
CA TYR A 221 -5.54 6.67 4.02
C TYR A 221 -6.03 5.21 4.10
N VAL A 222 -6.05 4.50 2.97
CA VAL A 222 -6.49 3.10 2.90
C VAL A 222 -5.64 2.20 3.81
N HIS A 223 -4.33 2.44 3.85
CA HIS A 223 -3.42 1.69 4.72
C HIS A 223 -3.69 1.96 6.19
N CYS A 224 -3.91 3.23 6.59
CA CYS A 224 -4.32 3.57 7.96
C CYS A 224 -5.66 2.92 8.34
N LEU A 225 -6.65 2.96 7.43
CA LEU A 225 -7.97 2.34 7.63
C LEU A 225 -7.86 0.82 7.82
N ALA A 226 -7.04 0.17 6.99
CA ALA A 226 -6.80 -1.27 7.08
C ALA A 226 -6.10 -1.65 8.40
N GLN A 227 -5.13 -0.84 8.83
CA GLN A 227 -4.41 -1.04 10.10
C GLN A 227 -5.23 -0.64 11.33
N GLY A 228 -6.28 0.15 11.19
CA GLY A 228 -7.08 0.68 12.31
C GLY A 228 -6.35 1.76 13.12
N LYS A 229 -5.29 2.38 12.56
CA LYS A 229 -4.54 3.47 13.19
C LYS A 229 -3.79 4.29 12.15
N VAL A 230 -3.49 5.54 12.49
CA VAL A 230 -2.61 6.38 11.66
C VAL A 230 -1.16 6.05 11.99
N GLY A 231 -0.49 5.31 11.09
CA GLY A 231 0.94 5.02 11.16
C GLY A 231 1.82 6.19 10.68
N SER A 232 3.14 6.03 10.73
CA SER A 232 4.10 7.04 10.28
C SER A 232 3.94 7.42 8.80
N GLY A 233 3.59 6.45 7.95
CA GLY A 233 3.37 6.63 6.52
C GLY A 233 4.63 6.55 5.64
N PHE A 234 5.83 6.41 6.22
CA PHE A 234 7.06 6.29 5.42
C PHE A 234 7.08 5.06 4.52
N ASP A 235 6.35 4.00 4.88
CA ASP A 235 6.28 2.76 4.11
C ASP A 235 5.47 2.94 2.83
N VAL A 236 4.29 3.57 2.92
CA VAL A 236 3.48 3.95 1.74
C VAL A 236 4.19 5.02 0.92
N SER A 237 4.80 6.00 1.59
CA SER A 237 5.56 7.06 0.94
C SER A 237 6.72 6.48 0.10
N ALA A 238 7.48 5.52 0.65
CA ALA A 238 8.57 4.86 -0.08
C ALA A 238 8.08 3.98 -1.22
N ALA A 239 6.94 3.31 -1.03
CA ALA A 239 6.28 2.51 -2.06
C ALA A 239 5.80 3.35 -3.26
N LEU A 240 5.69 4.67 -3.12
CA LEU A 240 5.26 5.55 -4.20
C LEU A 240 6.38 6.46 -4.74
N PHE A 241 7.16 7.09 -3.85
CA PHE A 241 8.18 8.08 -4.22
C PHE A 241 9.59 7.51 -4.31
N GLY A 242 9.81 6.25 -3.91
CA GLY A 242 11.12 5.63 -3.90
C GLY A 242 11.97 6.08 -2.69
N SER A 243 13.28 6.20 -2.88
CA SER A 243 14.21 6.57 -1.80
C SER A 243 14.18 8.08 -1.53
N HIS A 244 14.03 8.47 -0.27
CA HIS A 244 13.88 9.88 0.13
C HIS A 244 14.13 10.11 1.62
N LEU A 245 14.26 11.38 2.01
CA LEU A 245 14.06 11.84 3.38
C LEU A 245 12.57 12.08 3.59
N TYR A 246 11.99 11.43 4.58
CA TYR A 246 10.55 11.47 4.87
C TYR A 246 10.26 12.23 6.16
N THR A 247 9.36 13.21 6.10
CA THR A 247 8.71 13.78 7.28
C THR A 247 7.22 13.49 7.22
N ARG A 248 6.70 12.94 8.31
CA ARG A 248 5.30 12.54 8.46
C ARG A 248 4.34 13.75 8.41
N PHE A 249 3.15 13.52 7.85
CA PHE A 249 2.01 14.44 7.88
C PHE A 249 1.33 14.51 9.27
N ASP A 250 0.65 15.61 9.57
CA ASP A 250 -0.20 15.72 10.77
C ASP A 250 -1.37 14.72 10.68
N PRO A 251 -1.51 13.76 11.61
CA PRO A 251 -2.58 12.77 11.58
C PRO A 251 -4.00 13.37 11.59
N ALA A 252 -4.17 14.62 12.03
CA ALA A 252 -5.46 15.31 12.02
C ALA A 252 -6.11 15.39 10.64
N VAL A 253 -5.33 15.41 9.54
CA VAL A 253 -5.86 15.44 8.17
C VAL A 253 -6.76 14.24 7.85
N LEU A 254 -6.49 13.09 8.48
CA LEU A 254 -7.25 11.85 8.26
C LEU A 254 -8.38 11.64 9.26
N GLN A 255 -8.46 12.43 10.33
CA GLN A 255 -9.45 12.25 11.39
C GLN A 255 -10.90 12.16 10.88
N PRO A 256 -11.36 12.99 9.91
CA PRO A 256 -12.73 12.91 9.41
C PRO A 256 -13.05 11.59 8.69
N LEU A 257 -12.04 10.91 8.12
CA LEU A 257 -12.21 9.64 7.40
C LEU A 257 -12.01 8.41 8.29
N MET A 258 -11.42 8.59 9.48
CA MET A 258 -11.08 7.52 10.41
C MET A 258 -12.11 7.33 11.53
N ALA A 259 -13.08 8.24 11.67
CA ALA A 259 -14.12 8.16 12.68
C ALA A 259 -15.20 7.12 12.30
N ASP A 260 -15.55 6.23 13.23
CA ASP A 260 -16.53 5.15 13.02
C ASP A 260 -17.96 5.65 12.75
N GLU A 261 -18.26 6.91 13.10
CA GLU A 261 -19.61 7.52 13.02
C GLU A 261 -19.72 8.64 11.97
N ALA A 262 -18.69 8.86 11.14
CA ALA A 262 -18.77 9.92 10.15
C ALA A 262 -19.84 9.60 9.09
N PRO A 263 -20.78 10.51 8.79
CA PRO A 263 -21.56 10.41 7.55
C PRO A 263 -20.58 10.29 6.37
N ALA A 264 -21.00 9.63 5.30
CA ALA A 264 -20.19 9.37 4.10
C ALA A 264 -19.59 10.68 3.56
N SER A 265 -18.46 11.08 4.13
CA SER A 265 -17.80 12.34 3.83
C SER A 265 -17.12 12.17 2.48
N PRO A 266 -17.26 13.12 1.56
CA PRO A 266 -16.57 13.07 0.28
C PRO A 266 -15.08 12.85 0.52
N LEU A 267 -14.50 11.87 -0.16
CA LEU A 267 -13.08 11.53 -0.02
C LEU A 267 -12.20 12.61 -0.64
N LEU A 268 -12.57 13.10 -1.82
CA LEU A 268 -11.76 13.97 -2.67
C LEU A 268 -11.29 15.25 -1.95
N PRO A 269 -12.13 16.02 -1.23
CA PRO A 269 -11.67 17.21 -0.52
C PRO A 269 -10.60 16.92 0.53
N ILE A 270 -10.64 15.73 1.15
CA ILE A 270 -9.72 15.36 2.22
C ILE A 270 -8.42 14.80 1.64
N ILE A 271 -8.50 13.93 0.64
CA ILE A 271 -7.31 13.28 0.06
C ILE A 271 -6.65 14.09 -1.07
N SER A 272 -7.30 15.15 -1.56
CA SER A 272 -6.80 15.98 -2.65
C SER A 272 -5.40 16.50 -2.34
N PRO A 273 -4.47 16.50 -3.32
CA PRO A 273 -3.16 17.11 -3.15
C PRO A 273 -3.24 18.64 -2.91
N LEU A 274 -4.38 19.28 -3.20
CA LEU A 274 -4.62 20.69 -2.92
C LEU A 274 -5.00 20.95 -1.45
N ASN A 275 -5.29 19.90 -0.66
CA ASN A 275 -5.54 20.03 0.76
C ASN A 275 -4.22 20.26 1.51
N ALA A 276 -3.96 21.51 1.91
CA ALA A 276 -2.74 21.93 2.60
C ALA A 276 -2.50 21.24 3.95
N ALA A 277 -3.52 20.59 4.54
CA ALA A 277 -3.34 19.79 5.76
C ALA A 277 -2.49 18.53 5.51
N TRP A 278 -2.34 18.07 4.28
CA TRP A 278 -1.32 17.09 3.90
C TRP A 278 0.06 17.75 3.85
N ASN A 279 0.65 17.95 5.02
CA ASN A 279 1.92 18.66 5.22
C ASN A 279 3.15 17.74 5.34
N TYR A 280 3.08 16.50 4.80
CA TYR A 280 4.27 15.64 4.72
C TYR A 280 5.34 16.28 3.85
N ARG A 281 6.60 15.91 4.09
CA ARG A 281 7.73 16.33 3.24
C ARG A 281 8.49 15.11 2.74
N VAL A 282 8.79 15.14 1.45
CA VAL A 282 9.57 14.13 0.74
C VAL A 282 10.70 14.87 0.04
N GLU A 283 11.93 14.65 0.49
CA GLU A 283 13.10 15.31 -0.08
C GLU A 283 14.01 14.26 -0.75
N PRO A 284 14.57 14.53 -1.95
CA PRO A 284 15.37 13.54 -2.67
C PRO A 284 16.54 13.03 -1.83
N PHE A 285 16.70 11.71 -1.79
CA PHE A 285 17.85 11.06 -1.18
C PHE A 285 18.35 9.93 -2.07
N LYS A 286 19.67 9.83 -2.20
CA LYS A 286 20.34 8.72 -2.87
C LYS A 286 21.45 8.20 -1.97
N LEU A 287 21.64 6.89 -1.99
CA LEU A 287 22.82 6.31 -1.39
C LEU A 287 24.07 6.82 -2.13
N PRO A 288 25.23 6.91 -1.44
CA PRO A 288 26.49 7.18 -2.11
C PRO A 288 26.74 6.18 -3.25
N PRO A 289 27.37 6.61 -4.36
CA PRO A 289 27.73 5.71 -5.45
C PRO A 289 28.45 4.47 -4.93
N LEU A 290 28.26 3.34 -5.61
CA LEU A 290 28.88 2.04 -5.28
C LEU A 290 28.46 1.45 -3.91
N THR A 291 27.39 1.96 -3.29
CA THR A 291 26.82 1.38 -2.08
C THR A 291 25.78 0.31 -2.44
N ARG A 292 25.90 -0.89 -1.85
CA ARG A 292 24.89 -1.95 -1.92
C ARG A 292 24.37 -2.25 -0.53
N LEU A 293 23.06 -2.12 -0.34
CA LEU A 293 22.38 -2.58 0.88
C LEU A 293 21.97 -4.04 0.69
N MET A 294 22.29 -4.88 1.68
CA MET A 294 21.88 -6.28 1.72
C MET A 294 20.96 -6.47 2.92
N LEU A 295 19.80 -7.07 2.68
CA LEU A 295 18.85 -7.41 3.73
C LEU A 295 18.97 -8.90 4.04
N ALA A 296 19.12 -9.21 5.34
CA ALA A 296 19.14 -10.57 5.84
C ALA A 296 17.82 -10.86 6.55
N ASP A 297 17.12 -11.90 6.12
CA ASP A 297 15.92 -12.38 6.78
C ASP A 297 16.25 -13.17 8.04
N VAL A 298 15.61 -12.81 9.15
CA VAL A 298 15.73 -13.47 10.46
C VAL A 298 14.54 -14.40 10.75
N ASP A 299 13.76 -14.76 9.73
CA ASP A 299 12.59 -15.68 9.72
C ASP A 299 11.34 -15.17 10.46
N ALA A 300 11.51 -14.38 11.51
CA ALA A 300 10.42 -13.77 12.26
C ALA A 300 10.70 -12.29 12.53
N GLY A 301 9.93 -11.41 11.90
CA GLY A 301 9.91 -9.99 12.26
C GLY A 301 9.30 -9.78 13.66
N THR A 302 9.63 -8.65 14.29
CA THR A 302 8.99 -8.21 15.53
C THR A 302 7.61 -7.60 15.27
N ASP A 303 6.66 -7.84 16.18
CA ASP A 303 5.34 -7.18 16.19
C ASP A 303 5.51 -5.65 16.39
N THR A 304 5.63 -4.95 15.27
CA THR A 304 5.96 -3.51 15.21
C THR A 304 4.97 -2.65 16.01
N PRO A 305 3.63 -2.85 15.93
CA PRO A 305 2.66 -2.21 16.83
C PRO A 305 3.00 -2.29 18.33
N SER A 306 3.39 -3.46 18.82
CA SER A 306 3.70 -3.68 20.25
C SER A 306 4.90 -2.84 20.71
N PHE A 307 5.97 -2.80 19.91
CA PHE A 307 7.16 -2.03 20.27
C PHE A 307 6.95 -0.51 20.16
N VAL A 308 6.23 -0.02 19.14
CA VAL A 308 5.85 1.40 19.05
C VAL A 308 5.08 1.82 20.30
N GLY A 309 4.10 1.02 20.73
CA GLY A 309 3.33 1.29 21.94
C GLY A 309 4.20 1.37 23.20
N LYS A 310 5.17 0.45 23.34
CA LYS A 310 6.13 0.45 24.45
C LYS A 310 7.02 1.70 24.46
N VAL A 311 7.54 2.11 23.31
CA VAL A 311 8.38 3.31 23.19
C VAL A 311 7.59 4.58 23.49
N LEU A 312 6.37 4.71 22.97
CA LEU A 312 5.50 5.84 23.26
C LEU A 312 5.11 5.89 24.73
N LYS A 313 4.80 4.74 25.33
CA LYS A 313 4.53 4.63 26.77
C LYS A 313 5.75 5.06 27.59
N TRP A 314 6.94 4.51 27.30
CA TRP A 314 8.17 4.89 27.97
C TRP A 314 8.46 6.40 27.86
N ARG A 315 8.29 7.01 26.68
CA ARG A 315 8.47 8.46 26.49
C ARG A 315 7.50 9.28 27.35
N LYS A 316 6.29 8.78 27.57
CA LYS A 316 5.30 9.42 28.43
C LYS A 316 5.66 9.27 29.92
N ASP A 317 6.16 8.10 30.30
CA ASP A 317 6.49 7.75 31.68
C ASP A 317 7.81 8.39 32.16
N ASP A 318 8.77 8.66 31.26
CA ASP A 318 10.08 9.28 31.53
C ASP A 318 10.31 10.49 30.60
N SER A 319 9.51 11.54 30.82
CA SER A 319 9.47 12.73 29.96
C SER A 319 10.78 13.51 29.91
N GLU A 320 11.54 13.56 31.01
CA GLU A 320 12.85 14.22 31.07
C GLU A 320 13.89 13.52 30.18
N ARG A 321 14.05 12.19 30.28
CA ARG A 321 14.98 11.47 29.40
C ARG A 321 14.50 11.43 27.95
N GLY A 322 13.19 11.38 27.74
CA GLY A 322 12.60 11.52 26.42
C GLY A 322 12.97 12.85 25.75
N ALA A 323 12.94 13.95 26.50
CA ALA A 323 13.34 15.28 26.02
C ALA A 323 14.86 15.39 25.79
N LEU A 324 15.69 14.86 26.70
CA LEU A 324 17.15 14.82 26.53
C LEU A 324 17.59 14.05 25.27
N LEU A 325 16.97 12.90 25.00
CA LEU A 325 17.24 12.14 23.77
C LEU A 325 16.92 12.99 22.53
N GLN A 326 15.81 13.73 22.57
CA GLN A 326 15.41 14.64 21.50
C GLN A 326 16.40 15.79 21.29
N GLU A 327 16.86 16.44 22.36
CA GLU A 327 17.89 17.48 22.28
C GLU A 327 19.21 16.95 21.72
N MET A 328 19.67 15.77 22.16
CA MET A 328 20.89 15.14 21.65
C MET A 328 20.79 14.84 20.16
N ILE A 329 19.63 14.40 19.68
CA ILE A 329 19.40 14.18 18.25
C ILE A 329 19.36 15.52 17.50
N HIS A 330 18.80 16.57 18.10
CA HIS A 330 18.71 17.87 17.46
C HIS A 330 20.08 18.54 17.28
N LEU A 331 21.01 18.31 18.21
CA LEU A 331 22.40 18.77 18.18
C LEU A 331 23.28 18.06 17.13
N LEU A 332 22.81 16.93 16.57
CA LEU A 332 23.50 16.19 15.51
C LEU A 332 23.09 16.63 14.09
N ARG A 333 22.24 17.67 13.96
CA ARG A 333 21.85 18.27 12.68
C ARG A 333 22.81 19.35 12.21
#